data_AF-A0A366H0P8-F1
#
_entry.id   AF-A0A366H0P8-F1
#
_cell.length_a   1.000
_cell.length_b   1.000
_cell.length_c   1.000
_cell.angle_alpha   90.00
_cell.angle_beta   90.00
_cell.angle_gamma   90.00
#
_symmetry.space_group_name_H-M   'P 1'
#
loop_
_entity.id
_entity.type
_entity.pdbx_description
1 polymer ?
#
loop_
_entity_poly.entity_id
_entity_poly.type
_entity_poly.pdbx_seq_one_letter_code
_entity_poly.pdbx_strand_id
1 'polypeptide(L)'
;MSEPRNFIDKHFGAIITAVVSLSAVLVSAAQIWVATINKEKELAVARTTAEEARNLKELTSSRSWKVDLAKFMAENRTAIFSEGEDGRQLQKVMLATFPPEITYSVFGSLSDISGDKTNTYWADAERSAAKLYYPRVKIYYEKAFPREIIDVIGDTLAEGDIAYDYYDQEIPKGLTNGDVRYFHADDQELAYQVKRDFEELACFSGYGLRVGVIPLIRSNKRAPKGTVEIWLPGKAIHGNTVEEQC
;
A
#
# COMPACT_ATOMS: atom_id res chain seq x y z
N MET A 1 -22.14 69.06 -54.69
CA MET A 1 -22.25 67.60 -54.56
C MET A 1 -20.83 67.07 -54.39
N SER A 2 -20.42 66.84 -53.15
CA SER A 2 -19.01 66.57 -52.79
C SER A 2 -18.87 65.14 -52.30
N GLU A 3 -18.22 64.28 -53.08
CA GLU A 3 -17.91 62.91 -52.68
C GLU A 3 -16.87 62.88 -51.55
N PRO A 4 -17.05 62.05 -50.50
CA PRO A 4 -16.05 61.88 -49.47
C PRO A 4 -14.90 61.00 -50.00
N ARG A 5 -13.82 61.65 -50.48
CA ARG A 5 -12.59 60.94 -50.90
C ARG A 5 -11.91 60.24 -49.72
N ASN A 6 -12.16 58.94 -49.62
CA ASN A 6 -11.29 57.87 -49.15
C ASN A 6 -10.33 58.20 -47.98
N PHE A 7 -10.87 58.10 -46.76
CA PHE A 7 -10.06 58.00 -45.53
C PHE A 7 -9.12 56.77 -45.54
N ILE A 8 -9.46 55.74 -46.31
CA ILE A 8 -8.73 54.47 -46.43
C ILE A 8 -7.37 54.66 -47.13
N ASP A 9 -7.31 55.42 -48.23
CA ASP A 9 -6.08 55.57 -49.03
C ASP A 9 -4.95 56.25 -48.26
N LYS A 10 -5.28 57.16 -47.32
CA LYS A 10 -4.30 57.89 -46.50
C LYS A 10 -3.70 57.04 -45.37
N HIS A 11 -4.38 55.97 -44.95
CA HIS A 11 -3.98 55.13 -43.82
C HIS A 11 -3.67 53.68 -44.22
N PHE A 12 -3.74 53.33 -45.51
CA PHE A 12 -3.56 51.98 -46.03
C PHE A 12 -2.25 51.30 -45.57
N GLY A 13 -1.12 52.01 -45.60
CA GLY A 13 0.16 51.50 -45.11
C GLY A 13 0.19 51.22 -43.60
N ALA A 14 -0.52 52.02 -42.80
CA ALA A 14 -0.65 51.82 -41.36
C ALA A 14 -1.59 50.63 -41.03
N ILE A 15 -2.63 50.44 -41.83
CA ILE A 15 -3.53 49.28 -41.72
C ILE A 15 -2.78 47.98 -42.06
N ILE A 16 -2.00 47.96 -43.15
CA ILE A 16 -1.18 46.80 -43.53
C ILE A 16 -0.18 46.45 -42.41
N THR A 17 0.56 47.43 -41.88
CA THR A 17 1.51 47.17 -40.80
C THR A 17 0.81 46.67 -39.53
N ALA A 18 -0.33 47.25 -39.14
CA ALA A 18 -1.12 46.75 -38.01
C ALA A 18 -1.61 45.31 -38.20
N VAL A 19 -2.07 44.95 -39.41
CA VAL A 19 -2.50 43.58 -39.75
C VAL A 19 -1.33 42.59 -39.73
N VAL A 20 -0.15 42.98 -40.23
CA VAL A 20 1.05 42.14 -40.18
C VAL A 20 1.53 41.94 -38.75
N SER A 21 1.55 42.98 -37.92
CA SER A 21 1.89 42.88 -36.49
C SER A 21 0.91 41.98 -35.74
N LEU A 22 -0.40 42.13 -35.97
CA LEU A 22 -1.43 41.27 -35.36
C LEU A 22 -1.27 39.81 -35.79
N SER A 23 -1.00 39.57 -37.07
CA SER A 23 -0.76 38.22 -37.62
C SER A 23 0.46 37.56 -36.99
N ALA A 24 1.55 38.32 -36.79
CA ALA A 24 2.76 37.80 -36.13
C ALA A 24 2.50 37.39 -34.67
N VAL A 25 1.71 38.17 -33.92
CA VAL A 25 1.30 37.83 -32.55
C VAL A 25 0.44 36.56 -32.52
N LEU A 26 -0.51 36.43 -33.45
CA LEU A 26 -1.37 35.23 -33.55
C LEU A 26 -0.57 33.97 -33.90
N VAL A 27 0.39 34.05 -34.82
CA VAL A 27 1.28 32.93 -35.17
C VAL A 27 2.16 32.54 -33.98
N SER A 28 2.71 33.51 -33.24
CA SER A 28 3.51 33.25 -32.04
C SER A 28 2.69 32.55 -30.93
N ALA A 29 1.46 33.02 -30.69
CA ALA A 29 0.54 32.37 -29.73
C ALA A 29 0.18 30.94 -30.15
N ALA A 30 -0.08 30.69 -31.43
CA ALA A 30 -0.33 29.36 -31.97
C ALA A 30 0.88 28.42 -31.81
N GLN A 31 2.10 28.91 -32.04
CA GLN A 31 3.34 28.15 -31.85
C GLN A 31 3.53 27.74 -30.38
N ILE A 32 3.28 28.63 -29.43
CA ILE A 32 3.36 28.34 -27.98
C ILE A 32 2.33 27.27 -27.60
N TRP A 33 1.10 27.36 -28.12
CA TRP A 33 0.06 26.38 -27.82
C TRP A 33 0.39 24.98 -28.38
N VAL A 34 0.86 24.90 -29.64
CA VAL A 34 1.30 23.64 -30.27
C VAL A 34 2.47 23.02 -29.52
N ALA A 35 3.47 23.82 -29.09
CA ALA A 35 4.58 23.33 -28.30
C ALA A 35 4.14 22.77 -26.93
N THR A 36 3.12 23.38 -26.31
CA THR A 36 2.55 22.89 -25.04
C THR A 36 1.85 21.55 -25.23
N ILE A 37 0.99 21.42 -26.26
CA ILE A 37 0.29 20.16 -26.59
C ILE A 37 1.29 19.03 -26.89
N ASN A 38 2.35 19.31 -27.66
CA ASN A 38 3.36 18.29 -27.98
C ASN A 38 4.13 17.86 -26.74
N LYS A 39 4.54 18.80 -25.89
CA LYS A 39 5.23 18.51 -24.62
C LYS A 39 4.36 17.69 -23.65
N GLU A 40 3.06 17.96 -23.59
CA GLU A 40 2.11 17.18 -22.79
C GLU A 40 1.97 15.74 -23.31
N LYS A 41 1.92 15.54 -24.64
CA LYS A 41 1.90 14.22 -25.26
C LYS A 41 3.19 13.44 -25.01
N GLU A 42 4.35 14.08 -25.18
CA GLU A 42 5.66 13.47 -24.89
C GLU A 42 5.77 13.07 -23.41
N LEU A 43 5.32 13.92 -22.48
CA LEU A 43 5.28 13.59 -21.05
C LEU A 43 4.32 12.45 -20.72
N ALA A 44 3.16 12.36 -21.38
CA ALA A 44 2.22 11.26 -21.21
C ALA A 44 2.84 9.92 -21.68
N VAL A 45 3.40 9.89 -22.89
CA VAL A 45 4.07 8.70 -23.44
C VAL A 45 5.27 8.29 -22.59
N ALA A 46 6.08 9.24 -22.10
CA ALA A 46 7.20 8.97 -21.21
C ALA A 46 6.77 8.40 -19.85
N ARG A 47 5.59 8.78 -19.34
CA ARG A 47 5.02 8.19 -18.12
C ARG A 47 4.54 6.77 -18.35
N THR A 48 3.73 6.53 -19.37
CA THR A 48 3.19 5.20 -19.69
C THR A 48 4.31 4.20 -19.96
N THR A 49 5.33 4.56 -20.76
CA THR A 49 6.48 3.69 -21.02
C THR A 49 7.32 3.41 -19.78
N ALA A 50 7.48 4.39 -18.87
CA ALA A 50 8.16 4.17 -17.59
C ALA A 50 7.35 3.29 -16.61
N GLU A 51 6.03 3.35 -16.67
CA GLU A 51 5.10 2.52 -15.89
C GLU A 51 5.09 1.08 -16.40
N GLU A 52 4.96 0.86 -17.71
CA GLU A 52 5.10 -0.44 -18.36
C GLU A 52 6.45 -1.09 -18.05
N ALA A 53 7.54 -0.32 -18.12
CA ALA A 53 8.88 -0.79 -17.79
C ALA A 53 9.03 -1.18 -16.31
N ARG A 54 8.34 -0.49 -15.38
CA ARG A 54 8.29 -0.88 -13.96
C ARG A 54 7.49 -2.16 -13.77
N ASN A 55 6.29 -2.25 -14.31
CA ASN A 55 5.41 -3.41 -14.20
C ASN A 55 6.09 -4.67 -14.77
N LEU A 56 6.78 -4.54 -15.91
CA LEU A 56 7.56 -5.63 -16.51
C LEU A 56 8.79 -6.00 -15.68
N LYS A 57 9.45 -5.03 -15.03
CA LYS A 57 10.56 -5.28 -14.10
C LYS A 57 10.09 -5.99 -12.82
N GLU A 58 8.95 -5.60 -12.26
CA GLU A 58 8.35 -6.26 -11.09
C GLU A 58 7.94 -7.69 -11.42
N LEU A 59 7.29 -7.91 -12.58
CA LEU A 59 6.85 -9.22 -13.04
C LEU A 59 8.02 -10.16 -13.39
N THR A 60 9.11 -9.64 -13.96
CA THR A 60 10.34 -10.43 -14.17
C THR A 60 11.06 -10.73 -12.86
N SER A 61 11.13 -9.77 -11.92
CA SER A 61 11.72 -9.99 -10.59
C SER A 61 10.93 -11.03 -9.77
N SER A 62 9.60 -10.97 -9.80
CA SER A 62 8.73 -11.97 -9.16
C SER A 62 8.96 -13.37 -9.72
N ARG A 63 9.20 -13.49 -11.03
CA ARG A 63 9.55 -14.77 -11.68
C ARG A 63 10.95 -15.25 -11.29
N SER A 64 11.96 -14.38 -11.26
CA SER A 64 13.31 -14.78 -10.85
C SER A 64 13.33 -15.27 -9.41
N TRP A 65 12.68 -14.56 -8.48
CA TRP A 65 12.59 -15.01 -7.08
C TRP A 65 12.01 -16.41 -6.92
N LYS A 66 10.98 -16.78 -7.70
CA LYS A 66 10.41 -18.14 -7.69
C LYS A 66 11.39 -19.20 -8.22
N VAL A 67 12.19 -18.87 -9.24
CA VAL A 67 13.22 -19.76 -9.79
C VAL A 67 14.39 -19.91 -8.82
N ASP A 68 14.88 -18.81 -8.25
CA ASP A 68 15.98 -18.79 -7.28
C ASP A 68 15.60 -19.55 -6.00
N LEU A 69 14.36 -19.39 -5.53
CA LEU A 69 13.80 -20.17 -4.43
C LEU A 69 13.71 -21.65 -4.77
N ALA A 70 13.15 -22.03 -5.93
CA ALA A 70 13.04 -23.42 -6.33
C ALA A 70 14.43 -24.10 -6.44
N LYS A 71 15.42 -23.35 -6.93
CA LYS A 71 16.83 -23.78 -6.94
C LYS A 71 17.38 -23.95 -5.53
N PHE A 72 17.23 -22.96 -4.66
CA PHE A 72 17.65 -23.01 -3.27
C PHE A 72 17.02 -24.21 -2.52
N MET A 73 15.73 -24.45 -2.73
CA MET A 73 15.00 -25.59 -2.17
C MET A 73 15.52 -26.94 -2.68
N ALA A 74 15.90 -27.02 -3.95
CA ALA A 74 16.50 -28.22 -4.53
C ALA A 74 17.91 -28.48 -3.99
N GLU A 75 18.75 -27.44 -3.90
CA GLU A 75 20.13 -27.51 -3.39
C GLU A 75 20.18 -27.88 -1.90
N ASN A 76 19.20 -27.41 -1.11
CA ASN A 76 19.15 -27.62 0.34
C ASN A 76 18.16 -28.72 0.78
N ARG A 77 17.59 -29.50 -0.16
CA ARG A 77 16.52 -30.48 0.09
C ARG A 77 16.75 -31.37 1.31
N THR A 78 17.95 -31.94 1.45
CA THR A 78 18.27 -32.86 2.55
C THR A 78 18.18 -32.18 3.92
N ALA A 79 18.55 -30.90 4.01
CA ALA A 79 18.53 -30.12 5.26
C ALA A 79 17.17 -29.45 5.53
N ILE A 80 16.34 -29.26 4.50
CA ILE A 80 14.93 -28.86 4.62
C ILE A 80 14.12 -29.98 5.30
N PHE A 81 14.40 -31.25 4.97
CA PHE A 81 13.70 -32.41 5.50
C PHE A 81 14.48 -33.17 6.59
N SER A 82 15.57 -32.62 7.14
CA SER A 82 16.29 -33.21 8.27
C SER A 82 15.67 -32.84 9.62
N GLU A 83 15.72 -33.75 10.59
CA GLU A 83 15.46 -33.43 12.00
C GLU A 83 16.72 -32.74 12.59
N GLY A 84 16.75 -31.41 12.72
CA GLY A 84 17.92 -30.73 13.30
C GLY A 84 17.98 -29.20 13.21
N GLU A 85 19.15 -28.65 13.53
CA GLU A 85 19.45 -27.20 13.48
C GLU A 85 19.62 -26.68 12.05
N ASP A 86 20.01 -27.53 11.09
CA ASP A 86 20.25 -27.15 9.70
C ASP A 86 19.02 -26.51 9.04
N GLY A 87 17.84 -27.08 9.26
CA GLY A 87 16.57 -26.50 8.83
C GLY A 87 16.30 -25.12 9.45
N ARG A 88 16.57 -24.96 10.76
CA ARG A 88 16.44 -23.66 11.46
C ARG A 88 17.41 -22.61 10.92
N GLN A 89 18.60 -23.01 10.44
CA GLN A 89 19.52 -22.10 9.76
C GLN A 89 19.00 -21.72 8.38
N LEU A 90 18.47 -22.67 7.60
CA LEU A 90 17.88 -22.42 6.29
C LEU A 90 16.65 -21.51 6.37
N GLN A 91 15.78 -21.68 7.36
CA GLN A 91 14.68 -20.75 7.68
C GLN A 91 15.19 -19.31 7.82
N LYS A 92 16.24 -19.09 8.63
CA LYS A 92 16.82 -17.75 8.86
C LYS A 92 17.41 -17.17 7.57
N VAL A 93 18.10 -17.99 6.77
CA VAL A 93 18.62 -17.59 5.46
C VAL A 93 17.47 -17.23 4.51
N MET A 94 16.39 -18.03 4.48
CA MET A 94 15.24 -17.77 3.62
C MET A 94 14.55 -16.47 3.97
N LEU A 95 14.23 -16.25 5.26
CA LEU A 95 13.63 -15.01 5.78
C LEU A 95 14.49 -13.76 5.52
N ALA A 96 15.82 -13.91 5.44
CA ALA A 96 16.75 -12.81 5.18
C ALA A 96 17.03 -12.55 3.69
N THR A 97 16.79 -13.55 2.81
CA THR A 97 17.22 -13.52 1.40
C THR A 97 16.06 -13.37 0.42
N PHE A 98 14.90 -13.98 0.71
CA PHE A 98 13.75 -13.99 -0.18
C PHE A 98 12.63 -13.06 0.33
N PRO A 99 11.78 -12.53 -0.57
CA PRO A 99 10.64 -11.72 -0.18
C PRO A 99 9.69 -12.43 0.82
N PRO A 100 9.15 -11.73 1.83
CA PRO A 100 8.22 -12.30 2.80
C PRO A 100 6.98 -12.97 2.17
N GLU A 101 6.45 -12.40 1.07
CA GLU A 101 5.35 -12.93 0.24
C GLU A 101 5.59 -14.40 -0.14
N ILE A 102 6.84 -14.69 -0.52
CA ILE A 102 7.26 -15.93 -1.14
C ILE A 102 7.63 -16.94 -0.06
N THR A 103 8.28 -16.49 1.00
CA THR A 103 8.65 -17.34 2.13
C THR A 103 7.44 -17.77 2.95
N TYR A 104 6.42 -16.91 3.12
CA TYR A 104 5.15 -17.26 3.77
C TYR A 104 4.50 -18.48 3.13
N SER A 105 4.18 -18.41 1.84
CA SER A 105 3.54 -19.49 1.09
C SER A 105 4.35 -20.79 1.08
N VAL A 106 5.69 -20.70 1.03
CA VAL A 106 6.56 -21.88 1.07
C VAL A 106 6.66 -22.49 2.47
N PHE A 107 6.68 -21.69 3.54
CA PHE A 107 6.70 -22.23 4.90
C PHE A 107 5.38 -22.91 5.28
N GLY A 108 4.22 -22.38 4.85
CA GLY A 108 2.94 -23.09 4.99
C GLY A 108 2.95 -24.43 4.25
N SER A 109 3.35 -24.41 2.96
CA SER A 109 3.50 -25.63 2.16
C SER A 109 4.47 -26.65 2.78
N LEU A 110 5.52 -26.18 3.47
CA LEU A 110 6.49 -27.03 4.16
C LEU A 110 5.94 -27.57 5.48
N SER A 111 5.14 -26.78 6.20
CA SER A 111 4.40 -27.20 7.40
C SER A 111 3.49 -28.38 7.07
N ASP A 112 2.67 -28.24 6.02
CA ASP A 112 1.69 -29.24 5.56
C ASP A 112 2.31 -30.58 5.16
N ILE A 113 3.46 -30.57 4.47
CA ILE A 113 4.13 -31.80 4.00
C ILE A 113 5.12 -32.39 5.00
N SER A 114 5.36 -31.71 6.13
CA SER A 114 6.28 -32.16 7.16
C SER A 114 5.56 -32.97 8.25
N GLY A 115 6.23 -34.00 8.78
CA GLY A 115 5.68 -34.79 9.88
C GLY A 115 5.65 -34.02 11.20
N ASP A 116 4.86 -34.50 12.17
CA ASP A 116 4.56 -33.86 13.46
C ASP A 116 5.75 -33.15 14.14
N LYS A 117 6.94 -33.74 14.09
CA LYS A 117 8.15 -33.17 14.72
C LYS A 117 8.72 -31.93 14.04
N THR A 118 8.57 -31.80 12.72
CA THR A 118 9.11 -30.68 11.93
C THR A 118 8.04 -29.65 11.57
N ASN A 119 6.76 -30.01 11.60
CA ASN A 119 5.62 -29.11 11.40
C ASN A 119 5.70 -27.84 12.26
N THR A 120 5.94 -27.99 13.58
CA THR A 120 6.01 -26.85 14.51
C THR A 120 7.05 -25.79 14.13
N TYR A 121 8.17 -26.18 13.53
CA TYR A 121 9.25 -25.27 13.15
C TYR A 121 8.94 -24.53 11.84
N TRP A 122 8.30 -25.19 10.88
CA TRP A 122 7.84 -24.54 9.66
C TRP A 122 6.64 -23.61 9.93
N ALA A 123 5.74 -23.97 10.84
CA ALA A 123 4.69 -23.06 11.32
C ALA A 123 5.26 -21.82 12.04
N ASP A 124 6.36 -21.95 12.80
CA ASP A 124 7.08 -20.80 13.35
C ASP A 124 7.75 -19.94 12.26
N ALA A 125 8.26 -20.56 11.20
CA ALA A 125 8.83 -19.88 10.03
C ALA A 125 7.76 -19.11 9.25
N GLU A 126 6.61 -19.74 9.01
CA GLU A 126 5.44 -19.16 8.39
C GLU A 126 4.93 -17.97 9.19
N ARG A 127 4.73 -18.11 10.51
CA ARG A 127 4.36 -16.99 11.40
C ARG A 127 5.40 -15.87 11.41
N SER A 128 6.68 -16.19 11.22
CA SER A 128 7.75 -15.18 11.13
C SER A 128 7.74 -14.45 9.78
N ALA A 129 7.51 -15.17 8.68
CA ALA A 129 7.32 -14.60 7.35
C ALA A 129 6.03 -13.76 7.31
N ALA A 130 4.94 -14.24 7.89
CA ALA A 130 3.68 -13.52 8.05
C ALA A 130 3.87 -12.18 8.78
N LYS A 131 4.69 -12.12 9.84
CA LYS A 131 5.01 -10.85 10.54
C LYS A 131 5.85 -9.88 9.70
N LEU A 132 6.64 -10.37 8.75
CA LEU A 132 7.43 -9.55 7.82
C LEU A 132 6.64 -9.16 6.57
N TYR A 133 5.69 -10.00 6.15
CA TYR A 133 4.83 -9.84 4.98
C TYR A 133 3.60 -8.97 5.29
N TYR A 134 3.01 -9.18 6.47
CA TYR A 134 1.89 -8.44 7.02
C TYR A 134 2.31 -7.56 8.22
N PRO A 135 2.92 -6.38 8.02
CA PRO A 135 3.08 -5.39 9.08
C PRO A 135 1.93 -4.39 9.02
N ARG A 136 0.69 -4.81 9.36
CA ARG A 136 -0.50 -4.01 9.00
C ARG A 136 -1.39 -3.50 10.11
N VAL A 137 -1.39 -4.00 11.34
CA VAL A 137 -2.14 -3.32 12.41
C VAL A 137 -1.33 -3.25 13.70
N LYS A 138 -0.91 -2.04 14.07
CA LYS A 138 -0.41 -1.73 15.41
C LYS A 138 -1.53 -1.10 16.22
N ILE A 139 -2.02 -1.81 17.24
CA ILE A 139 -2.98 -1.25 18.19
C ILE A 139 -2.16 -0.62 19.32
N TYR A 140 -2.11 0.71 19.34
CA TYR A 140 -1.61 1.46 20.49
C TYR A 140 -2.80 1.63 21.44
N TYR A 141 -2.84 0.75 22.44
CA TYR A 141 -3.79 0.79 23.54
C TYR A 141 -3.06 1.06 24.84
N GLU A 142 -3.82 1.49 25.83
CA GLU A 142 -3.28 1.91 27.11
C GLU A 142 -3.47 0.77 28.16
N LYS A 143 -2.45 0.52 29.00
CA LYS A 143 -2.15 -0.73 29.75
C LYS A 143 -3.26 -1.33 30.64
N ALA A 144 -4.22 -0.55 31.14
CA ALA A 144 -5.25 -1.02 32.07
C ALA A 144 -6.53 -1.53 31.37
N PHE A 145 -6.47 -1.75 30.07
CA PHE A 145 -7.54 -2.36 29.27
C PHE A 145 -7.64 -3.89 29.54
N PRO A 146 -8.84 -4.51 29.48
CA PRO A 146 -8.97 -5.96 29.61
C PRO A 146 -8.23 -6.66 28.48
N ARG A 147 -7.18 -7.41 28.84
CA ARG A 147 -6.28 -8.06 27.87
C ARG A 147 -7.06 -9.00 26.96
N GLU A 148 -8.06 -9.65 27.54
CA GLU A 148 -9.01 -10.55 26.91
C GLU A 148 -9.70 -9.95 25.67
N ILE A 149 -9.96 -8.63 25.66
CA ILE A 149 -10.59 -7.97 24.51
C ILE A 149 -9.55 -7.63 23.43
N ILE A 150 -8.31 -7.29 23.79
CA ILE A 150 -7.23 -7.14 22.80
C ILE A 150 -6.87 -8.48 22.20
N ASP A 151 -6.81 -9.53 23.01
CA ASP A 151 -6.53 -10.89 22.56
C ASP A 151 -7.62 -11.35 21.58
N VAL A 152 -8.92 -11.18 21.90
CA VAL A 152 -10.01 -11.49 20.95
C VAL A 152 -9.99 -10.61 19.69
N ILE A 153 -9.65 -9.32 19.78
CA ILE A 153 -9.49 -8.43 18.60
C ILE A 153 -8.31 -8.88 17.73
N GLY A 154 -7.18 -9.22 18.35
CA GLY A 154 -5.99 -9.72 17.68
C GLY A 154 -6.23 -11.07 17.02
N ASP A 155 -6.88 -11.99 17.72
CA ASP A 155 -7.21 -13.34 17.22
C ASP A 155 -8.23 -13.27 16.06
N THR A 156 -9.32 -12.52 16.21
CA THR A 156 -10.36 -12.35 15.16
C THR A 156 -9.79 -11.75 13.88
N LEU A 157 -8.81 -10.84 14.00
CA LEU A 157 -8.18 -10.20 12.84
C LEU A 157 -6.98 -11.00 12.30
N ALA A 158 -6.36 -11.86 13.13
CA ALA A 158 -5.36 -12.83 12.70
C ALA A 158 -5.99 -14.00 11.92
N GLU A 159 -7.23 -14.40 12.25
CA GLU A 159 -8.07 -15.27 11.41
C GLU A 159 -8.36 -14.65 10.02
N GLY A 160 -8.15 -13.34 9.86
CA GLY A 160 -8.26 -12.58 8.60
C GLY A 160 -6.94 -12.25 7.92
N ASP A 161 -5.84 -13.00 8.16
CA ASP A 161 -4.50 -12.79 7.57
C ASP A 161 -3.83 -11.43 7.95
N ILE A 162 -4.23 -10.81 9.08
CA ILE A 162 -3.61 -9.57 9.57
C ILE A 162 -2.72 -9.86 10.79
N ALA A 163 -1.45 -9.41 10.78
CA ALA A 163 -0.55 -9.59 11.92
C ALA A 163 -0.39 -8.30 12.78
N TYR A 164 -0.23 -8.52 14.09
CA TYR A 164 -0.36 -7.54 15.17
C TYR A 164 0.93 -7.32 15.97
N ASP A 165 1.09 -6.10 16.49
CA ASP A 165 2.19 -5.69 17.39
C ASP A 165 1.65 -4.69 18.45
N TYR A 166 2.08 -4.83 19.71
CA TYR A 166 1.45 -4.21 20.89
C TYR A 166 2.40 -3.34 21.72
N TYR A 167 1.92 -2.21 22.27
CA TYR A 167 2.66 -1.32 23.18
C TYR A 167 1.77 -0.76 24.31
N ASP A 168 2.14 -1.01 25.59
CA ASP A 168 1.39 -0.68 26.83
C ASP A 168 1.44 0.82 27.28
N GLN A 169 0.31 1.55 27.49
CA GLN A 169 0.35 3.01 27.85
C GLN A 169 -0.77 3.65 28.79
N GLU A 170 -1.19 3.09 29.94
CA GLU A 170 -2.21 3.66 30.93
C GLU A 170 -3.76 3.38 30.79
N ILE A 171 -4.61 4.30 30.27
CA ILE A 171 -6.10 4.26 29.96
C ILE A 171 -7.09 5.03 30.88
N PRO A 172 -8.01 5.88 30.33
CA PRO A 172 -9.16 6.42 31.07
C PRO A 172 -10.45 5.59 30.93
N LYS A 173 -11.14 5.33 32.05
CA LYS A 173 -12.52 4.81 32.03
C LYS A 173 -13.46 5.79 31.33
N GLY A 174 -14.29 5.29 30.41
CA GLY A 174 -15.25 6.10 29.64
C GLY A 174 -14.84 6.40 28.19
N LEU A 175 -13.91 5.62 27.62
CA LEU A 175 -13.54 5.74 26.20
C LEU A 175 -14.75 5.51 25.28
N THR A 176 -15.02 6.50 24.44
CA THR A 176 -16.08 6.44 23.40
C THR A 176 -15.51 6.66 21.99
N ASN A 177 -14.24 7.07 21.88
CA ASN A 177 -13.62 7.51 20.63
C ASN A 177 -12.24 6.88 20.39
N GLY A 178 -11.85 6.74 19.13
CA GLY A 178 -10.54 6.30 18.67
C GLY A 178 -10.27 6.71 17.21
N ASP A 179 -9.13 6.33 16.64
CA ASP A 179 -8.75 6.54 15.24
C ASP A 179 -8.12 5.29 14.63
N VAL A 180 -8.60 4.84 13.47
CA VAL A 180 -7.83 4.03 12.51
C VAL A 180 -7.03 4.97 11.62
N ARG A 181 -5.73 4.77 11.52
CA ARG A 181 -4.77 5.68 10.90
C ARG A 181 -3.98 4.96 9.83
N TYR A 182 -3.97 5.45 8.60
CA TYR A 182 -3.39 4.72 7.47
C TYR A 182 -2.37 5.55 6.68
N PHE A 183 -1.33 4.90 6.17
CA PHE A 183 -0.14 5.58 5.63
C PHE A 183 -0.09 5.67 4.11
N HIS A 184 -0.78 4.79 3.36
CA HIS A 184 -0.82 4.82 1.90
C HIS A 184 -2.27 4.95 1.42
N ALA A 185 -2.50 5.69 0.32
CA ALA A 185 -3.87 5.90 -0.20
C ALA A 185 -4.61 4.58 -0.46
N ASP A 186 -3.87 3.59 -0.94
CA ASP A 186 -4.31 2.23 -1.27
C ASP A 186 -4.79 1.44 -0.02
N ASP A 187 -4.46 1.88 1.20
CA ASP A 187 -4.89 1.25 2.46
C ASP A 187 -6.29 1.74 2.92
N GLN A 188 -6.91 2.68 2.21
CA GLN A 188 -8.13 3.35 2.67
C GLN A 188 -9.30 2.37 2.86
N GLU A 189 -9.48 1.39 1.98
CA GLU A 189 -10.53 0.38 2.10
C GLU A 189 -10.28 -0.55 3.29
N LEU A 190 -9.03 -1.00 3.46
CA LEU A 190 -8.60 -1.76 4.64
C LEU A 190 -8.82 -0.98 5.94
N ALA A 191 -8.60 0.34 5.95
CA ALA A 191 -8.89 1.19 7.11
C ALA A 191 -10.38 1.25 7.47
N TYR A 192 -11.28 1.22 6.47
CA TYR A 192 -12.72 1.12 6.71
C TYR A 192 -13.15 -0.26 7.20
N GLN A 193 -12.52 -1.33 6.69
CA GLN A 193 -12.74 -2.69 7.18
C GLN A 193 -12.31 -2.82 8.65
N VAL A 194 -11.05 -2.48 8.97
CA VAL A 194 -10.52 -2.52 10.33
C VAL A 194 -11.36 -1.65 11.29
N LYS A 195 -11.86 -0.49 10.85
CA LYS A 195 -12.83 0.32 11.62
C LYS A 195 -14.10 -0.46 11.94
N ARG A 196 -14.74 -1.07 10.94
CA ARG A 196 -16.01 -1.79 11.10
C ARG A 196 -15.83 -2.94 12.08
N ASP A 197 -14.84 -3.78 11.83
CA ASP A 197 -14.61 -5.01 12.57
C ASP A 197 -14.23 -4.71 14.03
N PHE A 198 -13.45 -3.64 14.26
CA PHE A 198 -13.14 -3.14 15.61
C PHE A 198 -14.36 -2.55 16.35
N GLU A 199 -15.18 -1.73 15.69
CA GLU A 199 -16.40 -1.17 16.32
C GLU A 199 -17.44 -2.24 16.65
N GLU A 200 -17.59 -3.25 15.80
CA GLU A 200 -18.50 -4.38 16.02
C GLU A 200 -18.07 -5.21 17.23
N LEU A 201 -16.78 -5.56 17.32
CA LEU A 201 -16.24 -6.35 18.42
C LEU A 201 -16.18 -5.57 19.75
N ALA A 202 -15.90 -4.26 19.71
CA ALA A 202 -16.04 -3.39 20.88
C ALA A 202 -17.50 -3.35 21.37
N CYS A 203 -18.47 -3.23 20.46
CA CYS A 203 -19.90 -3.23 20.76
C CYS A 203 -20.35 -4.55 21.39
N PHE A 204 -19.95 -5.70 20.81
CA PHE A 204 -20.19 -7.03 21.36
C PHE A 204 -19.63 -7.19 22.77
N SER A 205 -18.47 -6.59 23.04
CA SER A 205 -17.82 -6.56 24.35
C SER A 205 -18.46 -5.56 25.34
N GLY A 206 -19.54 -4.88 24.98
CA GLY A 206 -20.27 -3.93 25.82
C GLY A 206 -19.76 -2.47 25.78
N TYR A 207 -18.87 -2.13 24.83
CA TYR A 207 -18.28 -0.79 24.69
C TYR A 207 -18.87 -0.06 23.48
N GLY A 208 -19.49 1.10 23.73
CA GLY A 208 -20.00 2.00 22.68
C GLY A 208 -18.90 2.83 22.00
N LEU A 209 -17.80 2.20 21.59
CA LEU A 209 -16.61 2.86 21.04
C LEU A 209 -16.79 3.10 19.53
N ARG A 210 -16.47 4.32 19.07
CA ARG A 210 -16.42 4.70 17.65
C ARG A 210 -15.01 5.13 17.24
N VAL A 211 -14.54 4.73 16.07
CA VAL A 211 -13.22 5.12 15.55
C VAL A 211 -13.33 5.96 14.28
N GLY A 212 -12.51 7.02 14.17
CA GLY A 212 -12.30 7.74 12.92
C GLY A 212 -11.49 6.91 11.91
N VAL A 213 -11.46 7.34 10.64
CA VAL A 213 -10.47 6.86 9.65
C VAL A 213 -9.69 8.08 9.18
N ILE A 214 -8.37 8.09 9.43
CA ILE A 214 -7.50 9.26 9.23
C ILE A 214 -6.29 8.90 8.34
N PRO A 215 -6.10 9.58 7.19
CA PRO A 215 -4.85 9.45 6.42
C PRO A 215 -3.70 10.17 7.14
N LEU A 216 -2.70 9.41 7.60
CA LEU A 216 -1.56 9.94 8.36
C LEU A 216 -0.67 10.88 7.53
N ILE A 217 -0.65 10.72 6.19
CA ILE A 217 -0.04 11.65 5.22
C ILE A 217 -0.47 13.11 5.47
N ARG A 218 -1.68 13.34 6.00
CA ARG A 218 -2.26 14.68 6.20
C ARG A 218 -2.34 15.12 7.67
N SER A 219 -1.98 14.26 8.64
CA SER A 219 -2.11 14.58 10.07
C SER A 219 -1.08 13.88 10.95
N ASN A 220 0.07 14.53 11.15
CA ASN A 220 1.09 14.11 12.12
C ASN A 220 0.70 14.37 13.60
N LYS A 221 -0.56 14.75 13.87
CA LYS A 221 -1.03 14.99 15.25
C LYS A 221 -1.31 13.64 15.92
N ARG A 222 -0.64 13.38 17.06
CA ARG A 222 -1.09 12.34 18.01
C ARG A 222 -2.57 12.54 18.31
N ALA A 223 -3.32 11.46 18.46
CA ALA A 223 -4.71 11.53 18.86
C ALA A 223 -4.84 12.22 20.24
N PRO A 224 -6.03 12.77 20.57
CA PRO A 224 -6.30 13.32 21.89
C PRO A 224 -6.03 12.31 23.01
N LYS A 225 -5.75 12.78 24.24
CA LYS A 225 -5.68 11.87 25.39
C LYS A 225 -7.02 11.16 25.58
N GLY A 226 -6.99 9.85 25.81
CA GLY A 226 -8.21 9.04 25.95
C GLY A 226 -8.85 8.66 24.62
N THR A 227 -8.05 8.21 23.65
CA THR A 227 -8.51 7.61 22.39
C THR A 227 -7.65 6.40 22.04
N VAL A 228 -8.26 5.32 21.53
CA VAL A 228 -7.50 4.20 20.93
C VAL A 228 -6.92 4.64 19.58
N GLU A 229 -5.66 4.31 19.30
CA GLU A 229 -5.06 4.48 17.96
C GLU A 229 -4.75 3.12 17.33
N ILE A 230 -5.24 2.88 16.11
CA ILE A 230 -5.03 1.67 15.32
C ILE A 230 -4.28 2.09 14.05
N TRP A 231 -3.02 1.68 13.89
CA TRP A 231 -2.16 2.15 12.79
C TRP A 231 -2.00 1.09 11.71
N LEU A 232 -2.15 1.48 10.44
CA LEU A 232 -1.84 0.72 9.22
C LEU A 232 -0.53 1.23 8.59
N PRO A 233 0.65 0.83 9.08
CA PRO A 233 1.94 1.40 8.65
C PRO A 233 2.46 0.83 7.32
N GLY A 234 1.86 -0.23 6.78
CA GLY A 234 2.36 -0.94 5.60
C GLY A 234 1.33 -0.98 4.47
N LYS A 235 1.80 -0.66 3.26
CA LYS A 235 1.01 -0.61 2.02
C LYS A 235 0.20 -1.89 1.78
N ALA A 236 -1.07 -1.74 1.41
CA ALA A 236 -1.97 -2.78 0.93
C ALA A 236 -1.52 -3.34 -0.43
N ILE A 237 -0.71 -4.40 -0.40
CA ILE A 237 -0.59 -5.32 -1.53
C ILE A 237 -1.96 -6.00 -1.64
N HIS A 238 -2.70 -5.66 -2.69
CA HIS A 238 -3.91 -6.36 -3.05
C HIS A 238 -3.48 -7.75 -3.51
N GLY A 239 -3.83 -8.78 -2.73
CA GLY A 239 -3.77 -10.13 -3.25
C GLY A 239 -4.68 -10.18 -4.47
N ASN A 240 -4.20 -10.72 -5.59
CA ASN A 240 -5.11 -11.13 -6.65
C ASN A 240 -5.98 -12.24 -6.05
N THR A 241 -7.16 -11.88 -5.56
CA THR A 241 -8.24 -12.84 -5.34
C THR A 241 -8.46 -13.53 -6.68
N VAL A 242 -8.00 -14.78 -6.75
CA VAL A 242 -8.44 -15.68 -7.79
C VAL A 242 -9.94 -15.80 -7.56
N GLU A 243 -10.74 -15.28 -8.50
CA GLU A 243 -12.18 -15.55 -8.49
C GLU A 243 -12.36 -17.06 -8.64
N GLU A 244 -12.60 -17.74 -7.51
CA GLU A 244 -13.14 -19.10 -7.53
C GLU A 244 -14.56 -19.01 -8.07
N GLN A 245 -14.67 -19.11 -9.39
CA GLN A 245 -15.92 -19.28 -10.10
C GLN A 245 -16.55 -20.61 -9.63
N CYS A 246 -17.63 -20.50 -8.87
CA CYS A 246 -18.58 -21.59 -8.61
C CYS A 246 -19.42 -21.89 -9.86
#